data_AF-W4VDK2-F1
#
_entry.id   AF-W4VDK2-F1
#
_cell.length_a   1.000
_cell.length_b   1.000
_cell.length_c   1.000
_cell.angle_alpha   90.00
_cell.angle_beta   90.00
_cell.angle_gamma   90.00
#
_symmetry.space_group_name_H-M   'P 1'
#
loop_
_entity.id
_entity.type
_entity.pdbx_description
1 polymer ?
#
loop_
_entity_poly.entity_id
_entity_poly.type
_entity_poly.pdbx_seq_one_letter_code
_entity_poly.pdbx_strand_id
1 'polypeptide(L)'
;MTTAQLLLTKDVFSNEIQYSNVYSTLTELLKRDALPIINENDTVSIDELTFGDNDMLSALVSGLVHADFLIMLTDINGLYDKNPKTDSTAQKYDRLPALTAEILQQTKHESGSKFGTGGMKSKLLAAKTALSLGVRVFVGTGEGGRQAR
;
A
#
# COMPACT_ATOMS: atom_id res chain seq x y z
N MET A 1 -16.73 5.37 18.17
CA MET A 1 -16.31 4.54 17.04
C MET A 1 -15.58 3.33 17.61
N THR A 2 -16.06 2.13 17.34
CA THR A 2 -15.42 0.89 17.82
C THR A 2 -14.28 0.52 16.87
N THR A 3 -13.15 0.08 17.40
CA THR A 3 -12.01 -0.39 16.59
C THR A 3 -11.89 -1.91 16.70
N ALA A 4 -11.46 -2.57 15.62
CA ALA A 4 -11.20 -4.01 15.61
C ALA A 4 -9.83 -4.28 15.00
N GLN A 5 -8.96 -4.99 15.73
CA GLN A 5 -7.63 -5.32 15.25
C GLN A 5 -7.65 -6.64 14.46
N LEU A 6 -6.99 -6.66 13.31
CA LEU A 6 -6.73 -7.88 12.54
C LEU A 6 -5.23 -7.96 12.22
N LEU A 7 -4.65 -9.14 12.46
CA LEU A 7 -3.28 -9.44 12.07
C LEU A 7 -3.32 -10.49 10.96
N LEU A 8 -2.79 -10.15 9.78
CA LEU A 8 -2.86 -11.00 8.59
C LEU A 8 -1.46 -11.40 8.12
N THR A 9 -1.36 -12.54 7.45
CA THR A 9 -0.17 -12.90 6.65
C THR A 9 -0.54 -12.84 5.18
N LYS A 10 0.45 -12.75 4.29
CA LYS A 10 0.21 -12.74 2.83
C LYS A 10 -0.42 -14.03 2.32
N ASP A 11 -0.19 -15.15 2.99
CA ASP A 11 -0.76 -16.46 2.64
C ASP A 11 -2.30 -16.47 2.64
N VAL A 12 -2.93 -15.55 3.39
CA VAL A 12 -4.37 -15.32 3.37
C VAL A 12 -4.87 -15.12 1.94
N PHE A 13 -4.10 -14.42 1.10
CA PHE A 13 -4.51 -14.07 -0.26
C PHE A 13 -4.26 -15.18 -1.29
N SER A 14 -3.52 -16.22 -0.91
CA SER A 14 -3.26 -17.41 -1.72
C SER A 14 -4.14 -18.59 -1.33
N ASN A 15 -4.88 -18.49 -0.23
CA ASN A 15 -5.74 -19.55 0.30
C ASN A 15 -7.22 -19.11 0.29
N GLU A 16 -8.04 -19.75 -0.53
CA GLU A 16 -9.46 -19.38 -0.73
C GLU A 16 -10.28 -19.38 0.58
N ILE A 17 -10.01 -20.32 1.49
CA ILE A 17 -10.74 -20.41 2.76
C ILE A 17 -10.37 -19.24 3.67
N GLN A 18 -9.07 -18.95 3.80
CA GLN A 18 -8.60 -17.81 4.60
C GLN A 18 -9.08 -16.49 4.02
N TYR A 19 -8.99 -16.34 2.70
CA TYR A 19 -9.52 -15.18 1.96
C TYR A 19 -10.99 -14.94 2.28
N SER A 20 -11.84 -15.97 2.15
CA SER A 20 -13.28 -15.89 2.44
C SER A 20 -13.58 -15.52 3.90
N ASN A 21 -12.82 -16.08 4.84
CA ASN A 21 -12.96 -15.78 6.26
C ASN A 21 -12.62 -14.32 6.58
N VAL A 22 -11.52 -13.80 6.03
CA VAL A 22 -11.12 -12.40 6.23
C VAL A 22 -12.10 -11.45 5.55
N TYR A 23 -12.53 -11.75 4.33
CA TYR A 23 -13.58 -10.98 3.64
C TYR A 23 -14.86 -10.87 4.47
N SER A 24 -15.35 -12.01 4.97
CA SER A 24 -16.57 -12.06 5.78
C SER A 24 -16.43 -11.25 7.07
N THR A 25 -15.27 -11.35 7.72
CA THR A 25 -14.96 -10.62 8.96
C THR A 25 -14.92 -9.11 8.72
N LEU A 26 -14.17 -8.65 7.72
CA LEU A 26 -14.06 -7.23 7.39
C LEU A 26 -15.41 -6.64 6.98
N THR A 27 -16.18 -7.38 6.17
CA THR A 27 -17.52 -6.98 5.76
C THR A 27 -18.45 -6.79 6.95
N GLU A 28 -18.44 -7.71 7.92
CA GLU A 28 -19.29 -7.61 9.10
C GLU A 28 -18.85 -6.47 10.05
N LEU A 29 -17.55 -6.26 10.22
CA LEU A 29 -17.03 -5.14 11.01
C LEU A 29 -17.48 -3.79 10.42
N LEU A 30 -17.33 -3.62 9.10
CA LEU A 30 -17.73 -2.40 8.42
C LEU A 30 -19.26 -2.18 8.48
N LYS A 31 -20.07 -3.25 8.35
CA LYS A 31 -21.53 -3.18 8.52
C LYS A 31 -21.97 -2.73 9.92
N ARG A 32 -21.12 -2.92 10.93
CA ARG A 32 -21.38 -2.55 12.34
C ARG A 32 -20.75 -1.22 12.74
N ASP A 33 -20.33 -0.40 11.78
CA ASP A 33 -19.63 0.86 12.02
C ASP A 33 -18.35 0.71 12.88
N ALA A 34 -17.71 -0.46 12.83
CA ALA A 34 -16.40 -0.66 13.42
C ALA A 34 -15.30 -0.31 12.41
N LEU A 35 -14.22 0.33 12.89
CA LEU A 35 -13.03 0.62 12.10
C LEU A 35 -12.02 -0.53 12.21
N PRO A 36 -11.77 -1.31 11.13
CA PRO A 36 -10.73 -2.32 11.13
C PRO A 36 -9.35 -1.66 11.13
N ILE A 37 -8.46 -2.12 12.00
CA ILE A 37 -7.04 -1.76 12.05
C ILE A 37 -6.27 -3.02 11.70
N ILE A 38 -5.70 -3.03 10.50
CA ILE A 38 -5.05 -4.21 9.93
C ILE A 38 -3.53 -3.98 9.96
N ASN A 39 -2.80 -4.99 10.41
CA ASN A 39 -1.34 -5.03 10.32
C ASN A 39 -0.90 -6.43 9.92
N GLU A 40 0.36 -6.56 9.51
CA GLU A 40 0.96 -7.87 9.31
C GLU A 40 1.15 -8.63 10.63
N ASN A 41 1.07 -9.97 10.57
CA ASN A 41 1.33 -10.85 11.70
C ASN A 41 2.79 -11.35 11.67
N ASP A 42 3.72 -10.50 12.08
CA ASP A 42 5.17 -10.78 12.07
C ASP A 42 5.57 -12.02 12.89
N THR A 43 4.77 -12.41 13.89
CA THR A 43 5.09 -13.55 14.77
C THR A 43 4.93 -14.90 14.08
N VAL A 44 4.09 -14.98 13.04
CA VAL A 44 3.78 -16.23 12.33
C VAL A 44 4.06 -16.15 10.83
N SER A 45 4.47 -14.99 10.33
CA SER A 45 4.90 -14.83 8.95
C SER A 45 6.16 -15.66 8.71
N ILE A 46 6.13 -16.53 7.69
CA ILE A 46 7.22 -17.44 7.33
C ILE A 46 8.16 -16.79 6.31
N ASP A 47 7.74 -15.68 5.70
CA ASP A 47 8.53 -14.93 4.73
C ASP A 47 9.50 -13.98 5.44
N GLU A 48 10.82 -14.17 5.26
CA GLU A 48 11.87 -13.25 5.73
C GLU A 48 11.99 -11.97 4.86
N LEU A 49 10.88 -11.37 4.45
CA LEU A 49 10.88 -10.16 3.61
C LEU A 49 10.71 -8.90 4.47
N THR A 50 11.83 -8.48 5.03
CA THR A 50 11.99 -7.38 5.99
C THR A 50 11.69 -5.97 5.43
N PHE A 51 10.98 -5.78 4.30
CA PHE A 51 10.77 -4.44 3.73
C PHE A 51 9.50 -4.29 2.85
N GLY A 52 8.58 -3.40 3.25
CA GLY A 52 7.50 -2.90 2.36
C GLY A 52 6.16 -3.63 2.45
N ASP A 53 6.00 -4.49 3.45
CA ASP A 53 4.87 -5.42 3.49
C ASP A 53 3.52 -4.76 3.69
N ASN A 54 3.44 -3.69 4.48
CA ASN A 54 2.18 -2.98 4.65
C ASN A 54 1.72 -2.24 3.39
N ASP A 55 2.63 -1.83 2.50
CA ASP A 55 2.24 -1.27 1.19
C ASP A 55 1.51 -2.35 0.38
N MET A 56 2.12 -3.54 0.24
CA MET A 56 1.50 -4.66 -0.50
C MET A 56 0.25 -5.20 0.19
N LEU A 57 0.27 -5.37 1.52
CA LEU A 57 -0.87 -5.79 2.32
C LEU A 57 -2.03 -4.83 2.12
N SER A 58 -1.79 -3.52 2.12
CA SER A 58 -2.84 -2.51 1.87
C SER A 58 -3.44 -2.66 0.47
N ALA A 59 -2.63 -2.95 -0.55
CA ALA A 59 -3.12 -3.21 -1.91
C ALA A 59 -4.00 -4.46 -1.98
N LEU A 60 -3.56 -5.57 -1.37
CA LEU A 60 -4.30 -6.82 -1.35
C LEU A 60 -5.61 -6.70 -0.55
N VAL A 61 -5.57 -6.06 0.63
CA VAL A 61 -6.76 -5.76 1.43
C VAL A 61 -7.72 -4.86 0.66
N SER A 62 -7.22 -3.85 -0.07
CA SER A 62 -8.08 -2.96 -0.84
C SER A 62 -8.86 -3.71 -1.94
N GLY A 63 -8.21 -4.68 -2.61
CA GLY A 63 -8.89 -5.54 -3.57
C GLY A 63 -9.85 -6.52 -2.90
N LEU A 64 -9.46 -7.10 -1.76
CA LEU A 64 -10.29 -8.02 -0.97
C LEU A 64 -11.64 -7.40 -0.59
N VAL A 65 -11.63 -6.15 -0.14
CA VAL A 65 -12.87 -5.45 0.28
C VAL A 65 -13.54 -4.67 -0.85
N HIS A 66 -13.06 -4.81 -2.09
CA HIS A 66 -13.55 -4.05 -3.25
C HIS A 66 -13.57 -2.53 -3.02
N ALA A 67 -12.49 -1.99 -2.45
CA ALA A 67 -12.39 -0.57 -2.15
C ALA A 67 -12.40 0.28 -3.43
N ASP A 68 -13.07 1.44 -3.39
CA ASP A 68 -13.00 2.43 -4.46
C ASP A 68 -11.61 3.07 -4.61
N PHE A 69 -10.90 3.18 -3.47
CA PHE A 69 -9.63 3.85 -3.35
C PHE A 69 -8.71 3.18 -2.33
N LEU A 70 -7.42 3.16 -2.65
CA LEU A 70 -6.31 2.96 -1.72
C LEU A 70 -5.56 4.28 -1.55
N ILE A 71 -5.47 4.76 -0.31
CA ILE A 71 -4.75 5.98 0.04
C ILE A 71 -3.48 5.59 0.81
N MET A 72 -2.33 5.79 0.17
CA MET A 72 -1.01 5.52 0.76
C MET A 72 -0.40 6.83 1.26
N LEU A 73 -0.35 6.98 2.57
CA LEU A 73 0.26 8.16 3.21
C LEU A 73 1.75 7.90 3.47
N THR A 74 2.60 8.81 3.01
CA THR A 74 4.07 8.70 3.07
C THR A 74 4.70 10.05 3.38
N ASP A 75 5.93 10.02 3.86
CA ASP A 75 6.82 11.15 4.10
C ASP A 75 7.31 11.85 2.81
N ILE A 76 7.09 11.24 1.63
CA ILE A 76 7.37 11.84 0.32
C ILE A 76 6.05 12.18 -0.36
N ASN A 77 5.88 13.43 -0.80
CA ASN A 77 4.61 13.90 -1.38
C ASN A 77 4.38 13.40 -2.82
N GLY A 78 4.20 12.09 -2.98
CA GLY A 78 3.85 11.44 -4.24
C GLY A 78 4.85 10.37 -4.67
N LEU A 79 4.63 9.86 -5.88
CA LEU A 79 5.55 8.97 -6.56
C LEU A 79 6.52 9.79 -7.40
N TYR A 80 7.78 9.38 -7.44
CA TYR A 80 8.85 10.04 -8.19
C TYR A 80 9.62 9.02 -9.02
N ASP A 81 10.28 9.47 -10.09
CA ASP A 81 11.19 8.65 -10.91
C ASP A 81 12.43 8.21 -10.13
N LYS A 82 12.82 9.02 -9.14
CA LYS A 82 13.92 8.80 -8.21
C LYS A 82 13.65 9.49 -6.86
N ASN A 83 14.47 9.27 -5.84
CA ASN A 83 14.29 9.76 -4.49
C ASN A 83 14.59 11.27 -4.43
N PRO A 84 13.57 12.13 -4.23
CA PRO A 84 13.74 13.57 -4.23
C PRO A 84 14.55 14.09 -3.02
N LYS A 85 14.77 13.26 -1.99
CA LYS A 85 15.61 13.62 -0.84
C LYS A 85 17.11 13.54 -1.16
N THR A 86 17.49 12.74 -2.16
CA THR A 86 18.91 12.50 -2.50
C THR A 86 19.26 12.99 -3.90
N ASP A 87 18.29 13.19 -4.78
CA ASP A 87 18.50 13.67 -6.14
C ASP A 87 17.57 14.85 -6.46
N SER A 88 18.17 16.03 -6.64
CA SER A 88 17.46 17.27 -7.00
C SER A 88 16.81 17.26 -8.38
N THR A 89 17.19 16.31 -9.25
CA THR A 89 16.61 16.16 -10.59
C THR A 89 15.36 15.27 -10.59
N ALA A 90 14.92 14.80 -9.42
CA ALA A 90 13.74 13.96 -9.28
C ALA A 90 12.46 14.61 -9.80
N GLN A 91 11.75 13.88 -10.65
CA GLN A 91 10.49 14.29 -11.27
C GLN A 91 9.34 13.58 -10.57
N LYS A 92 8.38 14.37 -10.08
CA LYS A 92 7.15 13.87 -9.49
C LYS A 92 6.21 13.40 -10.60
N TYR A 93 5.56 12.26 -10.37
CA TYR A 93 4.44 11.84 -11.19
C TYR A 93 3.12 12.38 -10.62
N ASP A 94 2.52 13.37 -11.28
CA ASP A 94 1.22 13.93 -10.86
C ASP A 94 0.05 13.00 -11.18
N ARG A 95 0.15 12.24 -12.27
CA ARG A 95 -0.82 11.22 -12.65
C ARG A 95 -0.14 10.08 -13.39
N LEU A 96 -0.37 8.85 -12.94
CA LEU A 96 0.08 7.64 -13.60
C LEU A 96 -1.14 6.81 -14.03
N PRO A 97 -1.58 6.93 -15.30
CA PRO A 97 -2.69 6.13 -15.80
C PRO A 97 -2.35 4.64 -15.89
N ALA A 98 -1.06 4.31 -16.07
CA ALA A 98 -0.56 2.95 -16.06
C ALA A 98 0.88 2.92 -15.50
N LEU A 99 1.20 1.85 -14.78
CA LEU A 99 2.55 1.58 -14.30
C LEU A 99 3.25 0.62 -15.26
N THR A 100 4.07 1.19 -16.15
CA THR A 100 4.80 0.41 -17.16
C THR A 100 6.04 -0.26 -16.58
N ALA A 101 6.60 -1.23 -17.31
CA ALA A 101 7.81 -1.93 -16.89
C ALA A 101 9.01 -0.97 -16.79
N GLU A 102 9.06 0.07 -17.64
CA GLU A 102 10.13 1.07 -17.61
C GLU A 102 10.14 1.85 -16.28
N ILE A 103 8.97 2.30 -15.81
CA ILE A 103 8.83 3.04 -14.53
C ILE A 103 9.31 2.18 -13.34
N LEU A 104 8.99 0.89 -13.36
CA LEU A 104 9.44 -0.06 -12.33
C LEU A 104 10.94 -0.37 -12.40
N GLN A 105 11.57 -0.26 -13.58
CA GLN A 105 13.00 -0.49 -13.75
C GLN A 105 13.83 0.72 -13.30
N GLN A 106 13.35 1.94 -13.54
CA GLN A 106 14.05 3.18 -13.17
C GLN A 106 14.26 3.31 -11.65
N THR A 107 13.35 2.76 -10.86
CA THR A 107 13.40 2.79 -9.39
C THR A 107 14.24 1.67 -8.76
N LYS A 108 14.94 0.85 -9.55
CA LYS A 108 15.82 -0.23 -9.04
C LYS A 108 17.09 0.27 -8.34
N HIS A 109 17.49 1.53 -8.54
CA HIS A 109 18.78 2.05 -8.08
C HIS A 109 18.79 2.66 -6.66
N GLU A 110 17.69 2.59 -5.90
CA GLU A 110 17.47 3.46 -4.74
C GLU A 110 17.54 2.79 -3.36
N SER A 111 18.00 1.55 -3.27
CA SER A 111 18.09 0.82 -2.00
C SER A 111 19.26 1.32 -1.13
N GLY A 112 19.10 2.49 -0.50
CA GLY A 112 20.17 3.15 0.25
C GLY A 112 19.71 3.86 1.51
N SER A 113 19.15 3.14 2.50
CA SER A 113 19.16 3.62 3.88
C SER A 113 19.36 2.47 4.86
N LYS A 114 20.28 2.65 5.82
CA LYS A 114 20.77 1.62 6.73
C LYS A 114 19.76 1.16 7.80
N PHE A 115 18.60 1.81 7.92
CA PHE A 115 17.64 1.56 9.01
C PHE A 115 16.15 1.78 8.68
N GLY A 116 15.72 1.92 7.42
CA GLY A 116 14.31 2.25 7.11
C GLY A 116 13.69 1.73 5.80
N THR A 117 12.67 0.87 5.96
CA THR A 117 11.29 0.94 5.40
C THR A 117 11.06 1.06 3.88
N GLY A 118 10.88 -0.07 3.17
CA GLY A 118 10.11 -0.20 1.91
C GLY A 118 9.94 1.07 1.04
N GLY A 119 10.97 1.41 0.26
CA GLY A 119 11.08 2.66 -0.50
C GLY A 119 10.11 2.83 -1.68
N MET A 120 10.44 3.73 -2.61
CA MET A 120 9.59 4.10 -3.78
C MET A 120 9.12 2.89 -4.59
N LYS A 121 10.00 1.88 -4.76
CA LYS A 121 9.68 0.64 -5.45
C LYS A 121 8.52 -0.13 -4.82
N SER A 122 8.46 -0.20 -3.49
CA SER A 122 7.37 -0.89 -2.76
C SER A 122 6.02 -0.25 -3.06
N LYS A 123 5.98 1.08 -3.01
CA LYS A 123 4.78 1.88 -3.29
C LYS A 123 4.33 1.73 -4.73
N LEU A 124 5.26 1.71 -5.69
CA LEU A 124 4.93 1.45 -7.09
C LEU A 124 4.38 0.04 -7.31
N LEU A 125 4.95 -0.98 -6.65
CA LEU A 125 4.44 -2.35 -6.76
C LEU A 125 3.05 -2.48 -6.14
N ALA A 126 2.83 -1.95 -4.94
CA ALA A 126 1.53 -1.92 -4.30
C ALA A 126 0.49 -1.16 -5.13
N ALA A 127 0.85 0.02 -5.65
CA ALA A 127 -0.04 0.79 -6.52
C ALA A 127 -0.39 0.02 -7.80
N LYS A 128 0.57 -0.68 -8.41
CA LYS A 128 0.32 -1.52 -9.59
C LYS A 128 -0.63 -2.67 -9.26
N THR A 129 -0.42 -3.34 -8.12
CA THR A 129 -1.30 -4.43 -7.66
C THR A 129 -2.72 -3.91 -7.44
N ALA A 130 -2.90 -2.82 -6.68
CA ALA A 130 -4.21 -2.22 -6.43
C ALA A 130 -4.92 -1.82 -7.73
N LEU A 131 -4.21 -1.19 -8.67
CA LEU A 131 -4.75 -0.85 -10.00
C LEU A 131 -5.20 -2.10 -10.77
N SER A 132 -4.45 -3.20 -10.71
CA SER A 132 -4.83 -4.47 -11.36
C SER A 132 -6.07 -5.11 -10.75
N LEU A 133 -6.38 -4.78 -9.49
CA LEU A 133 -7.58 -5.22 -8.76
C LEU A 133 -8.75 -4.24 -8.94
N GLY A 134 -8.61 -3.21 -9.79
CA GLY A 134 -9.64 -2.21 -10.06
C GLY A 134 -9.71 -1.07 -9.04
N VAL A 135 -8.74 -0.97 -8.13
CA VAL A 135 -8.70 0.03 -7.05
C VAL A 135 -7.90 1.25 -7.50
N ARG A 136 -8.46 2.46 -7.34
CA ARG A 136 -7.74 3.71 -7.62
C ARG A 136 -6.76 4.03 -6.50
N VAL A 137 -5.57 4.51 -6.83
CA VAL A 137 -4.51 4.73 -5.84
C VAL A 137 -4.15 6.21 -5.73
N PHE A 138 -4.04 6.69 -4.50
CA PHE A 138 -3.41 7.96 -4.16
C PHE A 138 -2.16 7.70 -3.35
N VAL A 139 -1.08 8.40 -3.65
CA VAL A 139 0.16 8.40 -2.87
C VAL A 139 0.53 9.85 -2.57
N GLY A 140 0.74 10.18 -1.30
CA GLY A 140 1.06 11.55 -0.91
C GLY A 140 1.25 11.71 0.59
N THR A 141 1.42 12.95 1.03
CA THR A 141 1.52 13.28 2.46
C THR A 141 0.14 13.30 3.12
N GLY A 142 0.09 12.97 4.41
CA GLY A 142 -1.13 13.14 5.23
C GLY A 142 -1.46 14.61 5.53
N GLU A 143 -0.52 15.50 5.27
CA GLU A 143 -0.69 16.95 5.39
C GLU A 143 -1.04 17.55 4.03
N GLY A 144 -2.10 18.37 4.00
CA GLY A 144 -2.49 19.17 2.85
C GLY A 144 -3.16 20.45 3.32
N GLY A 145 -2.81 21.58 2.69
CA GLY A 145 -3.56 22.82 2.89
C GLY A 145 -5.00 22.61 2.43
N ARG A 146 -5.99 23.14 3.17
CA ARG A 146 -7.38 23.21 2.68
C ARG A 146 -7.35 23.94 1.33
N GLN A 147 -7.52 23.22 0.23
CA GLN A 147 -7.94 23.89 -1.00
C GLN A 147 -9.38 24.33 -0.76
N ALA A 148 -9.57 25.64 -0.60
CA ALA A 148 -10.88 26.26 -0.65
C ALA A 148 -11.53 25.82 -1.96
N ARG A 149 -12.65 25.11 -1.84
CA ARG A 149 -13.55 24.86 -2.97
C ARG A 149 -14.21 26.16 -3.38
#